data_AF-A0A8H3L3I1-F1
#
_entry.id   AF-A0A8H3L3I1-F1
#
_cell.length_a   1.000
_cell.length_b   1.000
_cell.length_c   1.000
_cell.angle_alpha   90.00
_cell.angle_beta   90.00
_cell.angle_gamma   90.00
#
_symmetry.space_group_name_H-M   'P 1'
#
loop_
_entity.id
_entity.type
_entity.pdbx_description
1 polymer ?
#
loop_
_entity_poly.entity_id
_entity_poly.type
_entity_poly.pdbx_seq_one_letter_code
_entity_poly.pdbx_strand_id
1 'polypeptide(L)'
;MKSPKKNKTTEQKNNTNDVDFYREVNKVKNTHYATNNWIKSLENFRKKQGCDEKIEEINNVEKLDQQLAEFIASMKQKNGEEYATSSVKAAVAALYRYLNKNSIIKHVNIYDTNIFTILSETVSGKIKYLSNLGYGEANGSDGLSFKEIQQILSHKFMDGSTPERLLRRVFFHNAIILGLRGGEHSSIEANNFKKRKDGGFDAEVINDYESYFAKRPVLADKQFYLQEFDEEKALQTGVWYKNSHIGEARLKGFMRDICRLTEIDLTNRKMTNHGGRKTMIQGLQNTGISRDQMRLQSRHKTEKGLEPYELSRIGEQADMMSKMMMQIYGSKINLGNAYETDVENVKNGESSKSNINIVQNKINEPQGNYGFTTAREAMQVSKPLNESNVNKKASLPL
;
A
#
# COMPACT_ATOMS: atom_id res chain seq x y z
N MET A 1 -26.99 48.77 -53.59
CA MET A 1 -25.99 49.28 -52.61
C MET A 1 -26.53 48.99 -51.22
N LYS A 2 -25.91 48.27 -50.27
CA LYS A 2 -24.56 47.76 -50.03
C LYS A 2 -24.70 46.41 -49.30
N SER A 3 -23.76 45.50 -49.53
CA SER A 3 -23.62 44.17 -48.91
C SER A 3 -23.46 44.23 -47.37
N PRO A 4 -23.78 43.17 -46.61
CA PRO A 4 -23.44 43.09 -45.20
C PRO A 4 -21.94 42.77 -45.03
N LYS A 5 -21.29 43.57 -44.18
CA LYS A 5 -19.90 43.38 -43.76
C LYS A 5 -19.76 42.09 -42.92
N LYS A 6 -18.82 41.24 -43.32
CA LYS A 6 -18.23 40.20 -42.47
C LYS A 6 -17.62 40.86 -41.22
N ASN A 7 -18.08 40.45 -40.04
CA ASN A 7 -17.28 40.56 -38.81
C ASN A 7 -16.89 39.15 -38.36
N LYS A 8 -15.76 38.67 -38.91
CA LYS A 8 -14.87 37.76 -38.21
C LYS A 8 -14.10 38.60 -37.19
N THR A 9 -14.23 38.34 -35.88
CA THR A 9 -13.14 38.30 -34.89
C THR A 9 -13.67 38.32 -33.45
N THR A 10 -14.04 37.15 -32.90
CA THR A 10 -14.14 37.00 -31.43
C THR A 10 -13.89 35.56 -30.93
N GLU A 11 -13.10 34.74 -31.61
CA GLU A 11 -12.87 33.33 -31.18
C GLU A 11 -11.44 33.01 -30.72
N GLN A 12 -10.49 33.96 -30.77
CA GLN A 12 -9.08 33.66 -30.47
C GLN A 12 -8.56 34.13 -29.10
N LYS A 13 -9.38 34.74 -28.23
CA LYS A 13 -8.91 35.23 -26.92
C LYS A 13 -9.29 34.37 -25.70
N ASN A 14 -10.13 33.34 -25.85
CA ASN A 14 -10.57 32.50 -24.71
C ASN A 14 -9.79 31.18 -24.55
N ASN A 15 -9.29 30.59 -25.64
CA ASN A 15 -8.69 29.25 -25.58
C ASN A 15 -7.37 29.18 -24.79
N THR A 16 -6.56 30.23 -24.77
CA THR A 16 -5.26 30.21 -24.07
C THR A 16 -5.43 30.16 -22.54
N ASN A 17 -6.45 30.85 -22.03
CA ASN A 17 -6.78 30.85 -20.60
C ASN A 17 -7.25 29.46 -20.15
N ASP A 18 -8.01 28.76 -20.97
CA ASP A 18 -8.48 27.41 -20.66
C ASP A 18 -7.33 26.39 -20.70
N VAL A 19 -6.45 26.48 -21.69
CA VAL A 19 -5.26 25.60 -21.78
C VAL A 19 -4.37 25.77 -20.56
N ASP A 20 -4.02 27.00 -20.17
CA ASP A 20 -3.18 27.22 -19.00
C ASP A 20 -3.90 26.85 -17.70
N PHE A 21 -5.21 27.10 -17.60
CA PHE A 21 -6.03 26.62 -16.49
C PHE A 21 -5.95 25.09 -16.33
N TYR A 22 -6.18 24.32 -17.39
CA TYR A 22 -6.11 22.86 -17.31
C TYR A 22 -4.69 22.36 -17.05
N ARG A 23 -3.66 23.05 -17.54
CA ARG A 23 -2.25 22.76 -17.21
C ARG A 23 -1.95 22.99 -15.74
N GLU A 24 -2.50 24.04 -15.13
CA GLU A 24 -2.37 24.31 -13.69
C GLU A 24 -3.14 23.30 -12.84
N VAL A 25 -4.38 22.97 -13.21
CA VAL A 25 -5.21 21.97 -12.51
C VAL A 25 -4.57 20.58 -12.55
N ASN A 26 -3.85 20.24 -13.61
CA ASN A 26 -3.13 18.98 -13.72
C ASN A 26 -1.91 18.88 -12.76
N LYS A 27 -1.44 20.00 -12.18
CA LYS A 27 -0.30 19.97 -11.26
C LYS A 27 -0.69 19.40 -9.90
N VAL A 28 -0.14 18.23 -9.59
CA VAL A 28 -0.25 17.64 -8.25
C VAL A 28 0.76 18.30 -7.31
N LYS A 29 0.29 19.05 -6.30
CA LYS A 29 1.13 19.78 -5.31
C LYS A 29 2.21 18.89 -4.69
N ASN A 30 1.87 17.67 -4.31
CA ASN A 30 2.81 16.73 -3.70
C ASN A 30 3.94 16.32 -4.67
N THR A 31 3.62 16.14 -5.95
CA THR A 31 4.61 15.82 -7.00
C THR A 31 5.57 16.98 -7.21
N HIS A 32 5.07 18.22 -7.18
CA HIS A 32 5.91 19.42 -7.27
C HIS A 32 6.88 19.52 -6.07
N TYR A 33 6.37 19.33 -4.85
CA TYR A 33 7.21 19.32 -3.64
C TYR A 33 8.27 18.21 -3.69
N ALA A 34 7.88 16.99 -4.07
CA ALA A 34 8.80 15.87 -4.20
C ALA A 34 9.87 16.12 -5.28
N THR A 35 9.48 16.67 -6.43
CA THR A 35 10.44 17.05 -7.48
C THR A 35 11.45 18.06 -6.96
N ASN A 36 10.99 19.14 -6.32
CA ASN A 36 11.89 20.16 -5.81
C ASN A 36 12.85 19.63 -4.72
N ASN A 37 12.42 18.67 -3.91
CA ASN A 37 13.30 18.04 -2.93
C ASN A 37 14.41 17.22 -3.59
N TRP A 38 14.08 16.44 -4.63
CA TRP A 38 15.09 15.68 -5.36
C TRP A 38 16.07 16.59 -6.11
N ILE A 39 15.59 17.68 -6.69
CA ILE A 39 16.45 18.67 -7.36
C ILE A 39 17.37 19.36 -6.35
N LYS A 40 16.86 19.77 -5.18
CA LYS A 40 17.71 20.28 -4.09
C LYS A 40 18.77 19.28 -3.67
N SER A 41 18.43 17.99 -3.60
CA SER A 41 19.39 16.93 -3.27
C SER A 41 20.47 16.80 -4.33
N LEU A 42 20.11 16.85 -5.62
CA LEU A 42 21.05 16.83 -6.74
C LEU A 42 21.96 18.05 -6.70
N GLU A 43 21.42 19.26 -6.54
CA GLU A 43 22.23 20.47 -6.52
C GLU A 43 23.19 20.50 -5.32
N ASN A 44 22.77 20.00 -4.15
CA ASN A 44 23.66 19.86 -3.01
C ASN A 44 24.79 18.85 -3.26
N PHE A 45 24.51 17.78 -4.02
CA PHE A 45 25.55 16.84 -4.45
C PHE A 45 26.53 17.52 -5.42
N ARG A 46 26.02 18.23 -6.43
CA ARG A 46 26.84 18.93 -7.45
C ARG A 46 27.74 20.00 -6.84
N LYS A 47 27.23 20.77 -5.87
CA LYS A 47 28.04 21.74 -5.11
C LYS A 47 29.20 21.09 -4.37
N LYS A 48 29.01 19.89 -3.82
CA LYS A 48 30.11 19.15 -3.17
C LYS A 48 31.17 18.65 -4.16
N GLN A 49 30.81 18.46 -5.42
CA GLN A 49 31.72 18.13 -6.51
C GLN A 49 32.37 19.38 -7.16
N GLY A 50 32.14 20.59 -6.62
CA GLY A 50 32.70 21.82 -7.16
C GLY A 50 32.03 22.31 -8.45
N CYS A 51 30.79 21.90 -8.72
CA CYS A 51 30.02 22.41 -9.86
C CYS A 51 29.25 23.68 -9.46
N ASP A 52 29.57 24.82 -10.10
CA ASP A 52 28.94 26.12 -9.81
C ASP A 52 27.70 26.40 -10.68
N GLU A 53 27.67 25.92 -11.93
CA GLU A 53 26.52 26.04 -12.83
C GLU A 53 25.36 25.15 -12.37
N LYS A 54 24.10 25.53 -12.63
CA LYS A 54 22.94 24.69 -12.30
C LYS A 54 22.77 23.52 -13.27
N ILE A 55 22.06 22.46 -12.86
CA ILE A 55 21.86 21.29 -13.73
C ILE A 55 21.11 21.65 -15.02
N GLU A 56 20.21 22.63 -14.94
CA GLU A 56 19.41 23.10 -16.07
C GLU A 56 20.21 23.87 -17.13
N GLU A 57 21.40 24.36 -16.75
CA GLU A 57 22.31 25.16 -17.60
C GLU A 57 23.33 24.31 -18.35
N ILE A 58 23.35 22.99 -18.14
CA ILE A 58 24.25 22.08 -18.86
C ILE A 58 23.75 21.92 -20.30
N ASN A 59 24.58 22.31 -21.28
CA ASN A 59 24.27 22.20 -22.72
C ASN A 59 24.84 20.92 -23.36
N ASN A 60 25.81 20.27 -22.72
CA ASN A 60 26.41 19.04 -23.21
C ASN A 60 25.68 17.82 -22.63
N VAL A 61 25.13 17.00 -23.53
CA VAL A 61 24.33 15.82 -23.18
C VAL A 61 25.14 14.76 -22.43
N GLU A 62 26.38 14.49 -22.84
CA GLU A 62 27.27 13.50 -22.22
C GLU A 62 27.62 13.92 -20.79
N LYS A 63 27.92 15.22 -20.59
CA LYS A 63 28.16 15.80 -19.26
C LYS A 63 26.90 15.70 -18.38
N LEU A 64 25.72 15.94 -18.94
CA LEU A 64 24.46 15.79 -18.23
C LEU A 64 24.21 14.33 -17.84
N ASP A 65 24.40 13.38 -18.75
CA ASP A 65 24.26 11.94 -18.49
C ASP A 65 25.18 11.49 -17.35
N GLN A 66 26.46 11.84 -17.42
CA GLN A 66 27.46 11.52 -16.41
C GLN A 66 27.09 12.08 -15.02
N GLN A 67 26.72 13.36 -14.93
CA GLN A 67 26.39 13.98 -13.63
C GLN A 67 25.12 13.39 -13.00
N LEU A 68 24.12 13.04 -13.81
CA LEU A 68 22.91 12.38 -13.31
C LEU A 68 23.23 10.96 -12.83
N ALA A 69 24.06 10.22 -13.56
CA ALA A 69 24.48 8.87 -13.18
C ALA A 69 25.25 8.88 -11.85
N GLU A 70 26.23 9.77 -11.70
CA GLU A 70 27.01 9.92 -10.47
C GLU A 70 26.13 10.26 -9.25
N PHE A 71 25.13 11.12 -9.45
CA PHE A 71 24.16 11.41 -8.39
C PHE A 71 23.34 10.17 -8.01
N ILE A 72 22.82 9.42 -8.97
CA ILE A 72 22.04 8.20 -8.70
C ILE A 72 22.90 7.11 -8.05
N ALA A 73 24.17 6.98 -8.43
CA ALA A 73 25.09 6.03 -7.82
C ALA A 73 25.35 6.36 -6.33
N SER A 74 25.52 7.65 -6.03
CA SER A 74 25.93 8.16 -4.72
C SER A 74 24.78 8.54 -3.77
N MET A 75 23.54 8.60 -4.24
CA MET A 75 22.41 9.05 -3.42
C MET A 75 22.18 8.15 -2.20
N LYS A 76 22.14 8.77 -1.01
CA LYS A 76 21.85 8.11 0.27
C LYS A 76 20.93 8.97 1.13
N GLN A 77 20.30 8.32 2.10
CA GLN A 77 19.50 9.00 3.13
C GLN A 77 20.41 9.87 4.02
N LYS A 78 19.81 10.81 4.77
CA LYS A 78 20.56 11.71 5.67
C LYS A 78 21.33 10.97 6.77
N ASN A 79 20.84 9.80 7.18
CA ASN A 79 21.48 8.92 8.15
C ASN A 79 22.58 8.03 7.53
N GLY A 80 22.86 8.16 6.23
CA GLY A 80 23.85 7.36 5.51
C GLY A 80 23.33 6.01 5.00
N GLU A 81 22.07 5.66 5.26
CA GLU A 81 21.46 4.43 4.76
C GLU A 81 21.09 4.51 3.28
N GLU A 82 20.97 3.34 2.65
CA GLU A 82 20.51 3.23 1.27
C GLU A 82 19.03 3.61 1.14
N TYR A 83 18.68 4.18 -0.01
CA TYR A 83 17.29 4.39 -0.38
C TYR A 83 16.65 3.08 -0.87
N ALA A 84 15.33 2.95 -0.75
CA ALA A 84 14.58 1.88 -1.41
C ALA A 84 14.59 2.05 -2.95
N THR A 85 14.41 0.94 -3.68
CA THR A 85 14.32 0.95 -5.16
C THR A 85 13.25 1.93 -5.69
N SER A 86 12.13 2.07 -4.98
CA SER A 86 11.06 3.01 -5.33
C SER A 86 11.49 4.46 -5.25
N SER A 87 12.37 4.81 -4.30
CA SER A 87 12.93 6.15 -4.16
C SER A 87 13.89 6.48 -5.29
N VAL A 88 14.70 5.52 -5.76
CA VAL A 88 15.56 5.71 -6.95
C VAL A 88 14.70 6.01 -8.18
N LYS A 89 13.67 5.20 -8.44
CA LYS A 89 12.71 5.43 -9.53
C LYS A 89 12.03 6.80 -9.42
N ALA A 90 11.64 7.19 -8.20
CA ALA A 90 11.00 8.48 -7.93
C ALA A 90 11.95 9.66 -8.17
N ALA A 91 13.23 9.52 -7.82
CA ALA A 91 14.27 10.50 -8.09
C ALA A 91 14.44 10.69 -9.60
N VAL A 92 14.67 9.62 -10.37
CA VAL A 92 14.79 9.69 -11.84
C VAL A 92 13.57 10.36 -12.48
N ALA A 93 12.35 9.98 -12.06
CA ALA A 93 11.14 10.61 -12.57
C ALA A 93 11.04 12.11 -12.21
N ALA A 94 11.52 12.51 -11.02
CA ALA A 94 11.60 13.91 -10.64
C ALA A 94 12.61 14.69 -11.48
N LEU A 95 13.78 14.12 -11.72
CA LEU A 95 14.83 14.70 -12.57
C LEU A 95 14.31 14.89 -13.99
N TYR A 96 13.68 13.87 -14.58
CA TYR A 96 13.07 13.96 -15.90
C TYR A 96 12.03 15.08 -15.98
N ARG A 97 11.08 15.12 -15.04
CA ARG A 97 10.03 16.16 -15.01
C ARG A 97 10.62 17.57 -14.93
N TYR A 98 11.68 17.74 -14.16
CA TYR A 98 12.32 19.04 -13.99
C TYR A 98 13.10 19.45 -15.24
N LEU A 99 13.97 18.56 -15.74
CA LEU A 99 14.84 18.85 -16.87
C LEU A 99 14.04 19.05 -18.16
N ASN A 100 12.98 18.26 -18.39
CA ASN A 100 12.12 18.43 -19.55
C ASN A 100 11.47 19.83 -19.62
N LYS A 101 11.25 20.47 -18.45
CA LYS A 101 10.66 21.81 -18.36
C LYS A 101 11.69 22.94 -18.34
N ASN A 102 12.80 22.77 -17.61
CA ASN A 102 13.71 23.86 -17.26
C ASN A 102 15.07 23.78 -17.97
N SER A 103 15.46 22.64 -18.54
CA SER A 103 16.76 22.50 -19.20
C SER A 103 16.85 23.37 -20.45
N ILE A 104 18.05 23.90 -20.70
CA ILE A 104 18.37 24.56 -21.98
C ILE A 104 18.36 23.58 -23.16
N ILE A 105 18.57 22.29 -22.91
CA ILE A 105 18.42 21.23 -23.91
C ILE A 105 16.92 21.00 -24.11
N LYS A 106 16.39 21.52 -25.22
CA LYS A 106 14.96 21.41 -25.55
C LYS A 106 14.56 19.94 -25.66
N HIS A 107 13.42 19.61 -25.06
CA HIS A 107 12.81 18.28 -25.10
C HIS A 107 13.71 17.15 -24.59
N VAL A 108 14.59 17.45 -23.62
CA VAL A 108 15.45 16.42 -23.01
C VAL A 108 14.62 15.25 -22.48
N ASN A 109 15.00 14.05 -22.92
CA ASN A 109 14.41 12.80 -22.49
C ASN A 109 15.47 11.90 -21.87
N ILE A 110 15.64 11.99 -20.55
CA ILE A 110 16.62 11.19 -19.81
C ILE A 110 16.28 9.69 -19.74
N TYR A 111 15.15 9.27 -20.30
CA TYR A 111 14.79 7.86 -20.47
C TYR A 111 15.22 7.28 -21.82
N ASP A 112 15.72 8.10 -22.75
CA ASP A 112 16.28 7.59 -24.00
C ASP A 112 17.61 6.90 -23.71
N THR A 113 17.60 5.57 -23.69
CA THR A 113 18.74 4.75 -23.32
C THR A 113 19.87 4.76 -24.34
N ASN A 114 19.64 5.29 -25.55
CA ASN A 114 20.70 5.48 -26.54
C ASN A 114 21.47 6.78 -26.31
N ILE A 115 20.85 7.75 -25.64
CA ILE A 115 21.44 9.07 -25.36
C ILE A 115 21.99 9.11 -23.93
N PHE A 116 21.21 8.60 -22.96
CA PHE A 116 21.53 8.59 -21.54
C PHE A 116 21.91 7.17 -21.09
N THR A 117 22.90 6.60 -21.77
CA THR A 117 23.35 5.22 -21.58
C THR A 117 23.90 5.02 -20.16
N ILE A 118 24.75 5.93 -19.69
CA ILE A 118 25.44 5.81 -18.40
C ILE A 118 24.41 5.89 -17.26
N LEU A 119 23.47 6.84 -17.33
CA LEU A 119 22.38 6.95 -16.38
C LEU A 119 21.51 5.69 -16.38
N SER A 120 21.11 5.18 -17.55
CA SER A 120 20.23 4.01 -17.67
C SER A 120 20.86 2.76 -17.04
N GLU A 121 22.13 2.48 -17.35
CA GLU A 121 22.87 1.35 -16.79
C GLU A 121 23.05 1.51 -15.28
N THR A 122 23.39 2.72 -14.82
CA THR A 122 23.56 3.02 -13.40
C THR A 122 22.25 2.82 -12.61
N VAL A 123 21.13 3.32 -13.13
CA VAL A 123 19.81 3.14 -12.51
C VAL A 123 19.46 1.66 -12.42
N SER A 124 19.65 0.91 -13.51
CA SER A 124 19.36 -0.53 -13.56
C SER A 124 20.24 -1.33 -12.59
N GLY A 125 21.55 -1.04 -12.57
CA GLY A 125 22.51 -1.64 -11.65
C GLY A 125 22.19 -1.32 -10.18
N LYS A 126 21.89 -0.05 -9.86
CA LYS A 126 21.52 0.36 -8.50
C LYS A 126 20.23 -0.32 -8.05
N ILE A 127 19.20 -0.41 -8.90
CA ILE A 127 17.95 -1.10 -8.56
C ILE A 127 18.20 -2.59 -8.29
N LYS A 128 19.00 -3.26 -9.12
CA LYS A 128 19.37 -4.68 -8.92
C LYS A 128 20.11 -4.88 -7.59
N TYR A 129 21.12 -4.04 -7.32
CA TYR A 129 21.89 -4.07 -6.08
C TYR A 129 21.01 -3.91 -4.84
N LEU A 130 20.16 -2.87 -4.82
CA LEU A 130 19.24 -2.61 -3.72
C LEU A 130 18.23 -3.74 -3.51
N SER A 131 17.73 -4.33 -4.60
CA SER A 131 16.81 -5.47 -4.51
C SER A 131 17.46 -6.69 -3.86
N ASN A 132 18.73 -6.97 -4.19
CA ASN A 132 19.48 -8.08 -3.59
C ASN A 132 19.77 -7.85 -2.09
N LEU A 133 19.93 -6.60 -1.68
CA LEU A 133 20.09 -6.22 -0.27
C LEU A 133 18.76 -6.20 0.52
N GLY A 134 17.62 -6.46 -0.12
CA GLY A 134 16.31 -6.42 0.54
C GLY A 134 15.65 -5.04 0.56
N TYR A 135 16.28 -4.00 -0.02
CA TYR A 135 15.71 -2.66 -0.21
C TYR A 135 14.82 -2.57 -1.47
N GLY A 136 14.14 -3.67 -1.81
CA GLY A 136 13.23 -3.78 -2.94
C GLY A 136 12.02 -2.85 -2.85
N GLU A 137 10.84 -3.31 -3.29
CA GLU A 137 9.64 -2.50 -3.10
C GLU A 137 9.34 -2.37 -1.60
N ALA A 138 9.26 -1.13 -1.11
CA ALA A 138 8.95 -0.87 0.28
C ALA A 138 7.56 -1.42 0.59
N ASN A 139 7.47 -2.29 1.60
CA ASN A 139 6.19 -2.79 2.08
C ASN A 139 5.28 -1.60 2.45
N GLY A 140 4.05 -1.66 1.96
CA GLY A 140 3.00 -0.71 2.31
C GLY A 140 2.69 -0.74 3.81
N SER A 141 1.65 -0.04 4.24
CA SER A 141 1.13 -0.29 5.59
C SER A 141 0.70 -1.75 5.70
N ASP A 142 0.80 -2.33 6.89
CA ASP A 142 0.22 -3.62 7.21
C ASP A 142 -1.27 -3.48 7.52
N GLY A 143 -2.01 -4.57 7.33
CA GLY A 143 -3.41 -4.70 7.72
C GLY A 143 -3.55 -5.33 9.11
N LEU A 144 -4.78 -5.37 9.58
CA LEU A 144 -5.20 -6.03 10.82
C LEU A 144 -6.03 -7.26 10.47
N SER A 145 -5.83 -8.32 11.24
CA SER A 145 -6.67 -9.53 11.22
C SER A 145 -8.00 -9.29 11.94
N PHE A 146 -8.99 -10.16 11.71
CA PHE A 146 -10.28 -10.06 12.41
C PHE A 146 -10.15 -10.13 13.94
N LYS A 147 -9.24 -10.98 14.46
CA LYS A 147 -8.98 -11.08 15.89
C LYS A 147 -8.45 -9.77 16.48
N GLU A 148 -7.55 -9.09 15.76
CA GLU A 148 -7.02 -7.80 16.18
C GLU A 148 -8.08 -6.70 16.12
N ILE A 149 -8.95 -6.71 15.10
CA ILE A 149 -10.08 -5.78 15.01
C ILE A 149 -11.01 -5.97 16.22
N GLN A 150 -11.33 -7.22 16.58
CA GLN A 150 -12.14 -7.54 17.76
C GLN A 150 -11.45 -7.09 19.05
N GLN A 151 -10.15 -7.35 19.20
CA GLN A 151 -9.36 -6.89 20.34
C GLN A 151 -9.42 -5.36 20.48
N ILE A 152 -9.24 -4.62 19.37
CA ILE A 152 -9.30 -3.16 19.36
C ILE A 152 -10.69 -2.67 19.81
N LEU A 153 -11.76 -3.17 19.17
CA LEU A 153 -13.12 -2.69 19.42
C LEU A 153 -13.65 -3.04 20.81
N SER A 154 -13.18 -4.14 21.40
CA SER A 154 -13.55 -4.56 22.76
C SER A 154 -12.68 -3.92 23.85
N HIS A 155 -11.64 -3.18 23.50
CA HIS A 155 -10.73 -2.58 24.48
C HIS A 155 -11.38 -1.39 25.19
N LYS A 156 -11.14 -1.25 26.50
CA LYS A 156 -11.70 -0.14 27.32
C LYS A 156 -11.38 1.27 26.82
N PHE A 157 -10.25 1.45 26.12
CA PHE A 157 -9.87 2.75 25.54
C PHE A 157 -10.54 3.04 24.19
N MET A 158 -11.41 2.14 23.74
CA MET A 158 -12.20 2.26 22.53
C MET A 158 -13.71 2.20 22.83
N ASP A 159 -14.13 2.22 24.09
CA ASP A 159 -15.53 2.02 24.54
C ASP A 159 -16.50 3.19 24.23
N GLY A 160 -15.99 4.32 23.71
CA GLY A 160 -16.79 5.50 23.40
C GLY A 160 -17.28 6.30 24.60
N SER A 161 -16.88 5.95 25.83
CA SER A 161 -17.42 6.58 27.05
C SER A 161 -16.88 7.99 27.33
N THR A 162 -15.82 8.41 26.62
CA THR A 162 -15.21 9.73 26.75
C THR A 162 -14.99 10.37 25.37
N PRO A 163 -14.81 11.70 25.30
CA PRO A 163 -14.63 12.40 24.02
C PRO A 163 -13.53 11.82 23.14
N GLU A 164 -12.37 11.50 23.74
CA GLU A 164 -11.23 10.94 23.03
C GLU A 164 -11.48 9.50 22.59
N ARG A 165 -12.08 8.66 23.44
CA ARG A 165 -12.37 7.26 23.14
C ARG A 165 -13.38 7.14 22.01
N LEU A 166 -14.43 7.96 22.02
CA LEU A 166 -15.43 8.01 20.95
C LEU A 166 -14.80 8.49 19.63
N LEU A 167 -13.94 9.52 19.68
CA LEU A 167 -13.24 10.02 18.49
C LEU A 167 -12.36 8.93 17.84
N ARG A 168 -11.59 8.20 18.65
CA ARG A 168 -10.77 7.07 18.18
C ARG A 168 -11.65 5.95 17.59
N ARG A 169 -12.78 5.64 18.24
CA ARG A 169 -13.71 4.60 17.80
C ARG A 169 -14.31 4.93 16.43
N VAL A 170 -14.88 6.12 16.24
CA VAL A 170 -15.42 6.54 14.92
C VAL A 170 -14.32 6.71 13.86
N PHE A 171 -13.11 7.12 14.25
CA PHE A 171 -11.97 7.12 13.35
C PHE A 171 -11.65 5.70 12.85
N PHE A 172 -11.58 4.73 13.76
CA PHE A 172 -11.25 3.35 13.44
C PHE A 172 -12.30 2.72 12.51
N HIS A 173 -13.59 2.91 12.81
CA HIS A 173 -14.70 2.51 11.94
C HIS A 173 -14.54 3.07 10.52
N ASN A 174 -14.32 4.38 10.40
CA ASN A 174 -14.08 5.02 9.10
C ASN A 174 -12.88 4.42 8.36
N ALA A 175 -11.79 4.14 9.07
CA ALA A 175 -10.57 3.59 8.48
C ALA A 175 -10.81 2.20 7.88
N ILE A 176 -11.54 1.31 8.55
CA ILE A 176 -11.73 -0.09 8.13
C ILE A 176 -13.00 -0.33 7.31
N ILE A 177 -14.05 0.50 7.43
CA ILE A 177 -15.30 0.35 6.68
C ILE A 177 -15.22 1.09 5.34
N LEU A 178 -14.78 2.35 5.37
CA LEU A 178 -14.70 3.18 4.15
C LEU A 178 -13.37 3.00 3.41
N GLY A 179 -12.36 2.42 4.06
CA GLY A 179 -11.01 2.24 3.51
C GLY A 179 -10.40 3.54 3.00
N LEU A 180 -10.53 4.60 3.81
CA LEU A 180 -10.03 5.92 3.48
C LEU A 180 -8.51 5.90 3.29
N ARG A 181 -8.03 6.70 2.34
CA ARG A 181 -6.60 7.00 2.19
C ARG A 181 -6.18 7.99 3.28
N GLY A 182 -4.88 8.04 3.57
CA GLY A 182 -4.35 8.91 4.64
C GLY A 182 -4.80 10.38 4.54
N GLY A 183 -4.79 10.95 3.33
CA GLY A 183 -5.28 12.33 3.11
C GLY A 183 -6.81 12.47 3.10
N GLU A 184 -7.55 11.41 2.79
CA GLU A 184 -9.02 11.44 2.75
C GLU A 184 -9.61 11.58 4.16
N HIS A 185 -8.94 11.06 5.20
CA HIS A 185 -9.33 11.30 6.59
C HIS A 185 -9.36 12.79 6.93
N SER A 186 -8.39 13.59 6.46
CA SER A 186 -8.35 15.02 6.76
C SER A 186 -9.40 15.84 6.01
N SER A 187 -9.95 15.29 4.92
CA SER A 187 -10.85 16.01 4.02
C SER A 187 -12.31 15.57 4.12
N ILE A 188 -12.59 14.42 4.75
CA ILE A 188 -13.95 13.91 4.86
C ILE A 188 -14.79 14.85 5.72
N GLU A 189 -15.97 15.20 5.24
CA GLU A 189 -16.86 16.17 5.87
C GLU A 189 -18.02 15.47 6.58
N ALA A 190 -18.51 16.09 7.65
CA ALA A 190 -19.68 15.63 8.40
C ALA A 190 -20.89 15.38 7.47
N ASN A 191 -21.12 16.30 6.52
CA ASN A 191 -22.24 16.23 5.57
C ASN A 191 -22.09 15.13 4.51
N ASN A 192 -20.94 14.44 4.42
CA ASN A 192 -20.79 13.26 3.56
C ASN A 192 -21.52 12.04 4.13
N PHE A 193 -21.80 12.02 5.44
CA PHE A 193 -22.51 10.94 6.09
C PHE A 193 -24.01 11.18 6.04
N LYS A 194 -24.74 10.16 5.60
CA LYS A 194 -26.21 10.18 5.54
C LYS A 194 -26.73 8.93 6.23
N LYS A 195 -27.69 9.11 7.14
CA LYS A 195 -28.37 8.00 7.78
C LYS A 195 -29.14 7.20 6.72
N ARG A 196 -28.89 5.90 6.65
CA ARG A 196 -29.66 5.02 5.77
C ARG A 196 -31.05 4.78 6.36
N LYS A 197 -32.06 4.67 5.50
CA LYS A 197 -33.45 4.45 5.92
C LYS A 197 -33.69 3.03 6.45
N ASP A 198 -32.85 2.08 6.07
CA ASP A 198 -32.95 0.65 6.40
C ASP A 198 -32.12 0.23 7.62
N GLY A 199 -31.60 1.19 8.41
CA GLY A 199 -30.68 0.91 9.52
C GLY A 199 -29.25 0.59 9.02
N GLY A 200 -29.10 -0.23 8.00
CA GLY A 200 -27.87 -0.39 7.22
C GLY A 200 -26.77 -1.22 7.89
N PHE A 201 -26.04 -0.65 8.85
CA PHE A 201 -24.85 -1.25 9.48
C PHE A 201 -25.19 -1.99 10.79
N ASP A 202 -24.17 -2.60 11.40
CA ASP A 202 -24.26 -3.10 12.77
C ASP A 202 -24.73 -2.00 13.75
N ALA A 203 -25.57 -2.38 14.71
CA ALA A 203 -26.20 -1.45 15.64
C ALA A 203 -25.17 -0.68 16.50
N GLU A 204 -24.07 -1.31 16.89
CA GLU A 204 -23.02 -0.65 17.68
C GLU A 204 -22.35 0.46 16.88
N VAL A 205 -22.03 0.19 15.61
CA VAL A 205 -21.44 1.17 14.71
C VAL A 205 -22.37 2.37 14.55
N ILE A 206 -23.67 2.13 14.35
CA ILE A 206 -24.67 3.19 14.22
C ILE A 206 -24.71 4.03 15.50
N ASN A 207 -24.76 3.41 16.67
CA ASN A 207 -24.80 4.09 17.95
C ASN A 207 -23.57 4.98 18.17
N ASP A 208 -22.38 4.53 17.76
CA ASP A 208 -21.16 5.34 17.83
C ASP A 208 -21.25 6.61 16.96
N TYR A 209 -21.73 6.48 15.73
CA TYR A 209 -21.93 7.64 14.85
C TYR A 209 -23.01 8.58 15.39
N GLU A 210 -24.14 8.06 15.86
CA GLU A 210 -25.22 8.86 16.44
C GLU A 210 -24.74 9.63 17.67
N SER A 211 -24.00 8.96 18.56
CA SER A 211 -23.37 9.59 19.72
C SER A 211 -22.40 10.71 19.28
N TYR A 212 -21.54 10.44 18.30
CA TYR A 212 -20.58 11.43 17.81
C TYR A 212 -21.26 12.65 17.20
N PHE A 213 -22.25 12.45 16.34
CA PHE A 213 -23.01 13.55 15.73
C PHE A 213 -23.84 14.33 16.74
N ALA A 214 -24.44 13.68 17.74
CA ALA A 214 -25.18 14.35 18.81
C ALA A 214 -24.26 15.22 19.69
N LYS A 215 -22.99 14.86 19.82
CA LYS A 215 -21.97 15.63 20.56
C LYS A 215 -21.27 16.69 19.72
N ARG A 216 -21.54 16.75 18.42
CA ARG A 216 -20.93 17.69 17.48
C ARG A 216 -21.56 19.08 17.64
N PRO A 217 -20.76 20.16 17.85
CA PRO A 217 -21.31 21.50 17.91
C PRO A 217 -21.91 21.97 16.58
N VAL A 218 -22.93 22.83 16.66
CA VAL A 218 -23.64 23.37 15.49
C VAL A 218 -22.72 24.21 14.60
N LEU A 219 -21.81 24.99 15.21
CA LEU A 219 -20.89 25.91 14.51
C LEU A 219 -19.50 25.31 14.27
N ALA A 220 -19.38 23.98 14.24
CA ALA A 220 -18.10 23.33 14.02
C ALA A 220 -17.68 23.29 12.55
N ASP A 221 -16.36 23.33 12.33
CA ASP A 221 -15.67 23.14 11.05
C ASP A 221 -16.29 21.97 10.29
N LYS A 222 -16.52 22.10 8.98
CA LYS A 222 -17.22 21.09 8.17
C LYS A 222 -16.59 19.69 8.15
N GLN A 223 -15.29 19.59 8.43
CA GLN A 223 -14.59 18.32 8.51
C GLN A 223 -15.19 17.42 9.58
N PHE A 224 -15.05 16.10 9.39
CA PHE A 224 -15.65 15.11 10.25
C PHE A 224 -14.98 15.06 11.63
N TYR A 225 -13.65 14.98 11.68
CA TYR A 225 -12.91 14.77 12.94
C TYR A 225 -12.64 16.09 13.69
N LEU A 226 -13.44 16.37 14.70
CA LEU A 226 -13.24 17.52 15.58
C LEU A 226 -12.27 17.22 16.72
N GLN A 227 -11.57 18.26 17.18
CA GLN A 227 -10.74 18.17 18.38
C GLN A 227 -11.61 18.02 19.63
N GLU A 228 -11.28 17.06 20.47
CA GLU A 228 -11.94 16.82 21.74
C GLU A 228 -11.46 17.75 22.86
N PHE A 229 -12.32 17.95 23.87
CA PHE A 229 -11.90 18.43 25.19
C PHE A 229 -11.38 17.28 26.04
N ASP A 230 -10.56 17.62 27.04
CA ASP A 230 -10.20 16.67 28.09
C ASP A 230 -11.44 16.18 28.85
N GLU A 231 -11.30 15.01 29.48
CA GLU A 231 -12.41 14.30 30.12
C GLU A 231 -13.02 15.10 31.27
N GLU A 232 -12.19 15.77 32.07
CA GLU A 232 -12.64 16.60 33.20
C GLU A 232 -13.53 17.75 32.72
N LYS A 233 -13.08 18.50 31.72
CA LYS A 233 -13.84 19.60 31.12
C LYS A 233 -15.12 19.10 30.44
N ALA A 234 -15.07 17.96 29.77
CA ALA A 234 -16.24 17.38 29.15
C ALA A 234 -17.29 16.94 30.19
N LEU A 235 -16.85 16.41 31.34
CA LEU A 235 -17.72 16.06 32.47
C LEU A 235 -18.35 17.31 33.10
N GLN A 236 -17.58 18.38 33.29
CA GLN A 236 -18.06 19.63 33.89
C GLN A 236 -19.05 20.39 32.99
N THR A 237 -18.81 20.44 31.68
CA THR A 237 -19.56 21.29 30.75
C THR A 237 -20.61 20.53 29.93
N GLY A 238 -20.50 19.20 29.85
CA GLY A 238 -21.25 18.38 28.91
C GLY A 238 -20.81 18.49 27.44
N VAL A 239 -19.84 19.37 27.14
CA VAL A 239 -19.35 19.64 25.78
C VAL A 239 -18.12 18.78 25.48
N TRP A 240 -18.22 17.92 24.47
CA TRP A 240 -17.17 16.93 24.18
C TRP A 240 -16.18 17.40 23.12
N TYR A 241 -16.64 18.14 22.11
CA TYR A 241 -15.82 18.54 20.97
C TYR A 241 -15.80 20.06 20.81
N LYS A 242 -14.64 20.56 20.39
CA LYS A 242 -14.43 21.94 19.96
C LYS A 242 -15.02 22.14 18.56
N ASN A 243 -15.17 23.39 18.15
CA ASN A 243 -15.56 23.73 16.79
C ASN A 243 -14.45 23.42 15.77
N SER A 244 -13.21 23.25 16.21
CA SER A 244 -12.05 23.13 15.31
C SER A 244 -11.75 21.68 14.91
N HIS A 245 -11.37 21.50 13.65
CA HIS A 245 -10.86 20.22 13.15
C HIS A 245 -9.56 19.81 13.87
N ILE A 246 -9.36 18.50 14.01
CA ILE A 246 -8.13 17.94 14.58
C ILE A 246 -6.90 18.31 13.72
N GLY A 247 -5.75 18.54 14.38
CA GLY A 247 -4.50 18.81 13.67
C GLY A 247 -4.06 17.64 12.78
N GLU A 248 -3.64 17.94 11.55
CA GLU A 248 -3.27 16.94 10.53
C GLU A 248 -2.17 15.98 11.00
N ALA A 249 -1.17 16.48 11.73
CA ALA A 249 -0.08 15.67 12.27
C ALA A 249 -0.58 14.62 13.28
N ARG A 250 -1.53 15.00 14.13
CA ARG A 250 -2.16 14.09 15.09
C ARG A 250 -3.02 13.05 14.36
N LEU A 251 -3.87 13.50 13.44
CA LEU A 251 -4.74 12.61 12.66
C LEU A 251 -3.95 11.55 11.89
N LYS A 252 -2.79 11.90 11.32
CA LYS A 252 -1.88 10.95 10.64
C LYS A 252 -1.38 9.81 11.53
N GLY A 253 -1.33 10.01 12.85
CA GLY A 253 -0.84 9.04 13.84
C GLY A 253 -1.91 8.07 14.35
N PHE A 254 -3.20 8.39 14.18
CA PHE A 254 -4.27 7.74 14.95
C PHE A 254 -4.30 6.22 14.84
N MET A 255 -4.18 5.64 13.64
CA MET A 255 -4.22 4.17 13.50
C MET A 255 -3.11 3.49 14.31
N ARG A 256 -1.89 4.05 14.27
CA ARG A 256 -0.75 3.52 15.02
C ARG A 256 -0.95 3.69 16.52
N ASP A 257 -1.49 4.84 16.93
CA ASP A 257 -1.70 5.15 18.34
C ASP A 257 -2.80 4.26 18.93
N ILE A 258 -3.89 4.01 18.19
CA ILE A 258 -4.94 3.04 18.56
C ILE A 258 -4.32 1.65 18.72
N CYS A 259 -3.57 1.15 17.74
CA CYS A 259 -2.94 -0.16 17.83
C CYS A 259 -2.05 -0.30 19.09
N ARG A 260 -1.28 0.74 19.43
CA ARG A 260 -0.44 0.75 20.64
C ARG A 260 -1.27 0.75 21.92
N LEU A 261 -2.32 1.57 21.98
CA LEU A 261 -3.20 1.71 23.14
C LEU A 261 -4.01 0.44 23.43
N THR A 262 -4.28 -0.36 22.41
CA THR A 262 -5.02 -1.63 22.52
C THR A 262 -4.09 -2.84 22.49
N GLU A 263 -2.79 -2.63 22.71
CA GLU A 263 -1.79 -3.70 22.90
C GLU A 263 -1.67 -4.65 21.70
N ILE A 264 -1.80 -4.11 20.48
CA ILE A 264 -1.49 -4.84 19.25
C ILE A 264 0.03 -4.89 19.07
N ASP A 265 0.57 -6.08 18.84
CA ASP A 265 1.99 -6.24 18.54
C ASP A 265 2.34 -5.62 17.17
N LEU A 266 3.18 -4.59 17.22
CA LEU A 266 3.67 -3.86 16.04
C LEU A 266 5.10 -4.23 15.68
N THR A 267 5.69 -5.24 16.32
CA THR A 267 7.05 -5.70 16.03
C THR A 267 7.15 -6.08 14.55
N ASN A 268 8.11 -5.48 13.85
CA ASN A 268 8.31 -5.64 12.40
C ASN A 268 7.11 -5.24 11.51
N ARG A 269 6.14 -4.47 12.03
CA ARG A 269 4.96 -4.00 11.27
C ARG A 269 4.96 -2.50 11.08
N LYS A 270 4.55 -2.08 9.89
CA LYS A 270 4.33 -0.68 9.56
C LYS A 270 2.84 -0.37 9.63
N MET A 271 2.40 0.22 10.75
CA MET A 271 1.02 0.69 10.89
C MET A 271 0.89 2.19 10.64
N THR A 272 0.09 2.53 9.63
CA THR A 272 -0.31 3.91 9.28
C THR A 272 -1.82 3.92 9.04
N ASN A 273 -2.45 5.09 8.88
CA ASN A 273 -3.88 5.16 8.54
C ASN A 273 -4.24 4.39 7.26
N HIS A 274 -3.29 4.25 6.34
CA HIS A 274 -3.46 3.43 5.14
C HIS A 274 -3.68 1.94 5.44
N GLY A 275 -3.27 1.48 6.63
CA GLY A 275 -3.54 0.14 7.14
C GLY A 275 -5.02 -0.17 7.23
N GLY A 276 -5.88 0.81 7.55
CA GLY A 276 -7.33 0.59 7.60
C GLY A 276 -7.91 0.15 6.25
N ARG A 277 -7.46 0.77 5.15
CA ARG A 277 -7.83 0.37 3.79
C ARG A 277 -7.32 -1.04 3.44
N LYS A 278 -6.11 -1.39 3.90
CA LYS A 278 -5.58 -2.74 3.71
C LYS A 278 -6.38 -3.76 4.51
N THR A 279 -6.66 -3.49 5.78
CA THR A 279 -7.58 -4.27 6.62
C THR A 279 -8.92 -4.51 5.94
N MET A 280 -9.52 -3.47 5.36
CA MET A 280 -10.79 -3.59 4.64
C MET A 280 -10.69 -4.58 3.46
N ILE A 281 -9.69 -4.43 2.61
CA ILE A 281 -9.50 -5.29 1.43
C ILE A 281 -9.20 -6.73 1.85
N GLN A 282 -8.32 -6.93 2.82
CA GLN A 282 -7.96 -8.26 3.32
C GLN A 282 -9.15 -8.94 4.02
N GLY A 283 -9.95 -8.17 4.77
CA GLY A 283 -11.18 -8.65 5.38
C GLY A 283 -12.20 -9.11 4.33
N LEU A 284 -12.45 -8.28 3.31
CA LEU A 284 -13.34 -8.66 2.20
C LEU A 284 -12.86 -9.92 1.48
N GLN A 285 -11.55 -10.01 1.21
CA GLN A 285 -10.94 -11.19 0.60
C GLN A 285 -11.18 -12.45 1.45
N ASN A 286 -10.98 -12.37 2.78
CA ASN A 286 -11.22 -13.47 3.70
C ASN A 286 -12.70 -13.89 3.77
N THR A 287 -13.63 -12.97 3.50
CA THR A 287 -15.07 -13.27 3.41
C THR A 287 -15.50 -13.83 2.04
N GLY A 288 -14.56 -14.05 1.12
CA GLY A 288 -14.84 -14.60 -0.21
C GLY A 288 -15.38 -13.57 -1.21
N ILE A 289 -15.27 -12.28 -0.93
CA ILE A 289 -15.70 -11.22 -1.86
C ILE A 289 -14.75 -11.17 -3.05
N SER A 290 -15.31 -11.06 -4.25
CA SER A 290 -14.51 -11.09 -5.49
C SER A 290 -13.63 -9.85 -5.63
N ARG A 291 -12.55 -9.97 -6.42
CA ARG A 291 -11.66 -8.83 -6.73
C ARG A 291 -12.42 -7.64 -7.32
N ASP A 292 -13.40 -7.89 -8.18
CA ASP A 292 -14.21 -6.83 -8.79
C ASP A 292 -15.03 -6.06 -7.77
N GLN A 293 -15.66 -6.75 -6.83
CA GLN A 293 -16.41 -6.12 -5.75
C GLN A 293 -15.49 -5.37 -4.79
N MET A 294 -14.33 -5.95 -4.44
CA MET A 294 -13.31 -5.25 -3.66
C MET A 294 -12.81 -4.00 -4.37
N ARG A 295 -12.63 -4.05 -5.70
CA ARG A 295 -12.23 -2.91 -6.52
C ARG A 295 -13.27 -1.80 -6.48
N LEU A 296 -14.55 -2.17 -6.61
CA LEU A 296 -15.68 -1.26 -6.48
C LEU A 296 -15.68 -0.56 -5.10
N GLN A 297 -15.61 -1.34 -4.02
CA GLN A 297 -15.62 -0.82 -2.65
C GLN A 297 -14.40 0.06 -2.36
N SER A 298 -13.21 -0.38 -2.77
CA SER A 298 -11.98 0.35 -2.54
C SER A 298 -11.79 1.52 -3.50
N ARG A 299 -12.55 1.64 -4.60
CA ARG A 299 -12.36 2.68 -5.62
C ARG A 299 -11.01 2.57 -6.34
N HIS A 300 -10.53 1.34 -6.58
CA HIS A 300 -9.36 1.11 -7.44
C HIS A 300 -9.81 1.10 -8.92
N LYS A 301 -9.01 1.70 -9.81
CA LYS A 301 -9.35 1.73 -11.24
C LYS A 301 -9.00 0.42 -11.93
N THR A 302 -7.93 -0.24 -11.49
CA THR A 302 -7.38 -1.45 -12.09
C THR A 302 -7.23 -2.53 -11.03
N GLU A 303 -7.27 -3.80 -11.46
CA GLU A 303 -7.00 -4.95 -10.58
C GLU A 303 -5.59 -4.92 -10.02
N LYS A 304 -4.60 -4.56 -10.84
CA LYS A 304 -3.20 -4.40 -10.40
C LYS A 304 -3.05 -3.41 -9.24
N GLY A 305 -3.94 -2.42 -9.16
CA GLY A 305 -3.96 -1.47 -8.04
C GLY A 305 -4.34 -2.10 -6.69
N LEU A 306 -4.97 -3.28 -6.67
CA LEU A 306 -5.33 -4.02 -5.45
C LEU A 306 -4.19 -4.86 -4.89
N GLU A 307 -3.25 -5.31 -5.72
CA GLU A 307 -2.19 -6.25 -5.33
C GLU A 307 -1.42 -5.85 -4.06
N PRO A 308 -1.07 -4.56 -3.81
CA PRO A 308 -0.35 -4.17 -2.59
C PRO A 308 -1.17 -4.34 -1.29
N TYR A 309 -2.48 -4.51 -1.41
CA TYR A 309 -3.42 -4.59 -0.30
C TYR A 309 -3.92 -6.00 -0.03
N GLU A 310 -3.80 -6.92 -0.99
CA GLU A 310 -4.30 -8.28 -0.85
C GLU A 310 -3.45 -9.09 0.13
N LEU A 311 -4.06 -10.14 0.71
CA LEU A 311 -3.32 -11.16 1.41
C LEU A 311 -2.52 -12.00 0.42
N SER A 312 -1.37 -12.48 0.88
CA SER A 312 -0.57 -13.42 0.11
C SER A 312 -1.39 -14.69 -0.16
N ARG A 313 -1.41 -15.12 -1.42
CA ARG A 313 -2.11 -16.34 -1.85
C ARG A 313 -1.30 -17.61 -1.57
N ILE A 314 -0.37 -17.59 -0.62
CA ILE A 314 0.48 -18.74 -0.28
C ILE A 314 -0.38 -19.94 0.15
N GLY A 315 -1.46 -19.72 0.91
CA GLY A 315 -2.38 -20.80 1.27
C GLY A 315 -3.09 -21.42 0.07
N GLU A 316 -3.53 -20.58 -0.89
CA GLU A 316 -4.10 -21.05 -2.16
C GLU A 316 -3.06 -21.81 -2.99
N GLN A 317 -1.81 -21.34 -3.04
CA GLN A 317 -0.71 -22.00 -3.74
C GLN A 317 -0.41 -23.38 -3.14
N ALA A 318 -0.38 -23.49 -1.81
CA ALA A 318 -0.19 -24.75 -1.12
C ALA A 318 -1.35 -25.73 -1.44
N ASP A 319 -2.60 -25.26 -1.38
CA ASP A 319 -3.78 -26.07 -1.70
C ASP A 319 -3.80 -26.52 -3.18
N MET A 320 -3.40 -25.65 -4.11
CA MET A 320 -3.25 -26.01 -5.53
C MET A 320 -2.20 -27.12 -5.73
N MET A 321 -1.05 -27.00 -5.07
CA MET A 321 0.00 -28.03 -5.13
C MET A 321 -0.46 -29.34 -4.47
N SER A 322 -1.15 -29.27 -3.33
CA SER A 322 -1.74 -30.44 -2.68
C SER A 322 -2.75 -31.13 -3.60
N LYS A 323 -3.64 -30.40 -4.27
CA LYS A 323 -4.60 -30.94 -5.25
C LYS A 323 -3.92 -31.61 -6.44
N MET A 324 -2.88 -30.98 -7.00
CA MET A 324 -2.09 -31.56 -8.09
C MET A 324 -1.40 -32.86 -7.65
N MET A 325 -0.79 -32.88 -6.46
CA MET A 325 -0.14 -34.08 -5.91
C MET A 325 -1.16 -35.19 -5.63
N MET A 326 -2.34 -34.85 -5.11
CA MET A 326 -3.43 -35.82 -4.95
C MET A 326 -3.86 -36.43 -6.28
N GLN A 327 -3.87 -35.69 -7.39
CA GLN A 327 -4.15 -36.28 -8.71
C GLN A 327 -3.01 -37.19 -9.18
N ILE A 328 -1.76 -36.76 -9.04
CA ILE A 328 -0.58 -37.54 -9.46
C ILE A 328 -0.48 -38.87 -8.70
N TYR A 329 -0.66 -38.83 -7.37
CA TYR A 329 -0.50 -40.01 -6.52
C TYR A 329 -1.80 -40.77 -6.26
N GLY A 330 -2.95 -40.10 -6.28
CA GLY A 330 -4.28 -40.75 -6.19
C GLY A 330 -4.58 -41.63 -7.40
N SER A 331 -4.02 -41.32 -8.57
CA SER A 331 -4.09 -42.18 -9.76
C SER A 331 -3.36 -43.51 -9.60
N LYS A 332 -2.39 -43.63 -8.69
CA LYS A 332 -1.66 -44.89 -8.44
C LYS A 332 -2.46 -45.91 -7.62
N ILE A 333 -3.46 -45.47 -6.84
CA ILE A 333 -4.27 -46.36 -6.01
C ILE A 333 -5.28 -47.16 -6.86
N ASN A 334 -5.75 -46.61 -7.98
CA ASN A 334 -6.71 -47.29 -8.86
C ASN A 334 -6.09 -48.27 -9.87
N LEU A 335 -4.77 -48.25 -10.09
CA LEU A 335 -4.10 -49.30 -10.88
C LEU A 335 -3.71 -50.50 -10.03
N GLY A 336 -3.53 -50.36 -8.71
CA GLY A 336 -3.13 -51.48 -7.83
C GLY A 336 -4.18 -52.58 -7.62
N ASN A 337 -5.46 -52.28 -7.86
CA ASN A 337 -6.58 -53.20 -7.60
C ASN A 337 -7.11 -53.91 -8.87
N ALA A 338 -6.42 -53.76 -10.01
CA ALA A 338 -6.83 -54.37 -11.28
C ALA A 338 -6.16 -55.73 -11.58
N TYR A 339 -5.41 -56.31 -10.62
CA TYR A 339 -4.65 -57.55 -10.84
C TYR A 339 -5.00 -58.72 -9.91
N GLU A 340 -6.04 -58.61 -9.08
CA GLU A 340 -6.52 -59.74 -8.27
C GLU A 340 -8.05 -59.88 -8.39
N THR A 341 -8.51 -60.13 -9.60
CA THR A 341 -9.81 -60.79 -9.81
C THR A 341 -9.65 -61.79 -10.94
N ASP A 342 -9.19 -62.98 -10.59
CA ASP A 342 -9.56 -64.22 -11.27
C ASP A 342 -9.26 -65.37 -10.30
N VAL A 343 -10.29 -65.82 -9.58
CA VAL A 343 -10.68 -67.24 -9.42
C VAL A 343 -11.87 -67.30 -8.45
N GLU A 344 -12.94 -67.92 -8.96
CA GLU A 344 -14.08 -68.54 -8.27
C GLU A 344 -15.29 -67.70 -7.81
N ASN A 345 -16.24 -67.64 -8.76
CA ASN A 345 -17.68 -67.78 -8.54
C ASN A 345 -18.04 -68.72 -7.37
N VAL A 346 -19.09 -68.39 -6.60
CA VAL A 346 -20.30 -69.22 -6.42
C VAL A 346 -21.33 -68.54 -5.47
N LYS A 347 -22.49 -68.24 -6.06
CA LYS A 347 -23.88 -68.30 -5.56
C LYS A 347 -24.40 -67.33 -4.47
N ASN A 348 -25.42 -66.60 -4.94
CA ASN A 348 -26.76 -66.36 -4.37
C ASN A 348 -26.92 -65.39 -3.18
N GLY A 349 -27.77 -64.37 -3.44
CA GLY A 349 -28.84 -64.01 -2.51
C GLY A 349 -28.81 -62.57 -1.98
N GLU A 350 -29.73 -61.76 -2.51
CA GLU A 350 -30.51 -60.73 -1.79
C GLU A 350 -29.86 -59.42 -1.30
N SER A 351 -30.32 -58.35 -1.95
CA SER A 351 -30.81 -57.07 -1.41
C SER A 351 -30.06 -56.35 -0.24
N SER A 352 -29.83 -55.06 -0.50
CA SER A 352 -30.02 -53.91 0.41
C SER A 352 -28.82 -53.34 1.17
N LYS A 353 -28.66 -52.02 0.96
CA LYS A 353 -28.03 -50.98 1.80
C LYS A 353 -26.49 -50.90 1.78
N SER A 354 -25.99 -49.95 1.00
CA SER A 354 -24.61 -49.45 1.04
C SER A 354 -24.33 -48.70 2.35
N ASN A 355 -23.80 -49.42 3.34
CA ASN A 355 -23.02 -48.85 4.43
C ASN A 355 -21.59 -48.59 3.93
N ILE A 356 -21.20 -47.33 3.75
CA ILE A 356 -19.80 -46.97 3.57
C ILE A 356 -19.17 -46.96 4.96
N ASN A 357 -18.63 -48.11 5.37
CA ASN A 357 -17.70 -48.19 6.50
C ASN A 357 -16.37 -47.58 6.08
N ILE A 358 -16.03 -46.46 6.70
CA ILE A 358 -14.70 -45.84 6.62
C ILE A 358 -13.73 -46.77 7.36
N VAL A 359 -12.98 -47.59 6.63
CA VAL A 359 -11.81 -48.27 7.18
C VAL A 359 -10.70 -47.23 7.31
N GLN A 360 -10.43 -46.82 8.55
CA GLN A 360 -9.22 -46.09 8.91
C GLN A 360 -7.99 -46.98 8.66
N ASN A 361 -7.37 -46.84 7.49
CA ASN A 361 -6.00 -47.29 7.32
C ASN A 361 -5.05 -46.24 7.91
N LYS A 362 -4.44 -46.59 9.04
CA LYS A 362 -3.27 -45.92 9.61
C LYS A 362 -2.15 -45.93 8.56
N ILE A 363 -1.92 -44.78 7.93
CA ILE A 363 -0.69 -44.53 7.19
C ILE A 363 0.37 -44.22 8.24
N ASN A 364 1.40 -45.05 8.33
CA ASN A 364 2.60 -44.75 9.12
C ASN A 364 3.18 -43.40 8.65
N GLU A 365 3.34 -42.47 9.58
CA GLU A 365 3.96 -41.17 9.33
C GLU A 365 5.39 -41.34 8.81
N PRO A 366 5.77 -40.70 7.68
CA PRO A 366 7.16 -40.45 7.41
C PRO A 366 7.65 -39.38 8.41
N GLN A 367 8.52 -39.79 9.33
CA GLN A 367 9.34 -38.89 10.16
C GLN A 367 10.27 -38.08 9.24
N GLY A 368 9.81 -36.90 8.82
CA GLY A 368 10.58 -35.95 8.01
C GLY A 368 9.79 -34.67 7.81
N ASN A 369 10.08 -33.64 8.60
CA ASN A 369 9.42 -32.33 8.54
C ASN A 369 9.96 -31.51 7.34
N TYR A 370 9.78 -32.02 6.11
CA TYR A 370 10.15 -31.32 4.88
C TYR A 370 8.89 -30.74 4.23
N GLY A 371 8.57 -29.50 4.58
CA GLY A 371 7.50 -28.74 3.94
C GLY A 371 8.01 -27.39 3.48
N PHE A 372 8.21 -27.21 2.17
CA PHE A 372 8.32 -25.89 1.58
C PHE A 372 6.96 -25.55 0.98
N THR A 373 6.36 -24.43 1.39
CA THR A 373 5.05 -24.01 0.86
C THR A 373 5.19 -23.32 -0.50
N THR A 374 6.39 -22.80 -0.83
CA THR A 374 6.68 -22.15 -2.12
C THR A 374 8.10 -22.40 -2.63
N ALA A 375 8.29 -22.26 -3.95
CA ALA A 375 9.62 -22.30 -4.57
C ALA A 375 10.57 -21.21 -4.03
N ARG A 376 10.03 -20.07 -3.60
CA ARG A 376 10.81 -18.99 -2.98
C ARG A 376 11.39 -19.40 -1.64
N GLU A 377 10.62 -20.10 -0.80
CA GLU A 377 11.11 -20.63 0.49
C GLU A 377 12.20 -21.67 0.26
N ALA A 378 11.98 -22.60 -0.68
CA ALA A 378 12.99 -23.60 -1.04
C ALA A 378 14.30 -22.94 -1.53
N MET A 379 14.20 -21.87 -2.33
CA MET A 379 15.35 -21.12 -2.84
C MET A 379 16.03 -20.19 -1.82
N GLN A 380 15.37 -19.85 -0.71
CA GLN A 380 15.99 -19.06 0.37
C GLN A 380 16.88 -19.93 1.26
N VAL A 381 16.51 -21.19 1.48
CA VAL A 381 17.32 -22.15 2.26
C VAL A 381 18.56 -22.60 1.48
N SER A 382 18.53 -22.57 0.14
CA SER A 382 19.67 -22.92 -0.71
C SER A 382 20.67 -21.79 -0.98
N LYS A 383 20.45 -20.57 -0.44
CA LYS A 383 21.47 -19.52 -0.49
C LYS A 383 22.62 -19.90 0.46
N PRO A 384 23.87 -19.99 -0.02
CA PRO A 384 24.99 -20.23 0.87
C PRO A 384 25.10 -19.11 1.91
N LEU A 385 25.26 -19.50 3.18
CA LEU A 385 25.74 -18.65 4.26
C LEU A 385 27.18 -18.20 3.92
N ASN A 386 27.35 -17.23 3.01
CA ASN A 386 28.55 -16.41 2.90
C ASN A 386 28.41 -15.39 1.76
N GLU A 387 28.13 -14.13 2.12
CA GLU A 387 28.66 -12.95 1.41
C GLU A 387 28.49 -11.65 2.24
N SER A 388 28.55 -11.75 3.57
CA SER A 388 28.46 -10.60 4.48
C SER A 388 29.68 -10.42 5.39
N ASN A 389 30.87 -10.89 4.97
CA ASN A 389 32.10 -10.78 5.77
C ASN A 389 33.38 -10.47 4.95
N VAL A 390 33.28 -9.77 3.83
CA VAL A 390 34.46 -9.22 3.13
C VAL A 390 34.29 -7.72 2.94
N ASN A 391 34.38 -6.96 4.05
CA ASN A 391 34.88 -5.56 4.09
C ASN A 391 34.85 -4.95 5.51
N LYS A 392 35.28 -5.72 6.51
CA LYS A 392 35.68 -5.17 7.81
C LYS A 392 37.03 -5.76 8.22
N LYS A 393 38.11 -5.19 7.65
CA LYS A 393 39.45 -5.03 8.24
C LYS A 393 40.46 -4.69 7.13
N ALA A 394 40.76 -3.40 6.97
CA ALA A 394 42.09 -2.92 6.56
C ALA A 394 42.12 -1.39 6.66
N SER A 395 42.27 -0.88 7.89
CA SER A 395 42.91 0.40 8.17
C SER A 395 43.07 0.52 9.69
N LEU A 396 44.15 -0.10 10.18
CA LEU A 396 44.78 0.29 11.44
C LEU A 396 45.82 1.39 11.11
N PRO A 397 46.15 2.25 12.09
CA PRO A 397 46.69 3.59 11.85
C PRO A 397 48.20 3.58 11.68
N LEU A 398 48.68 4.54 10.89
CA LEU A 398 49.84 5.39 11.17
C LEU A 398 49.62 6.73 10.46
#